data_AF-A0A505ILY3-F1
#
_entry.id   AF-A0A505ILY3-F1
#
_cell.length_a   1.000
_cell.length_b   1.000
_cell.length_c   1.000
_cell.angle_alpha   90.00
_cell.angle_beta   90.00
_cell.angle_gamma   90.00
#
_symmetry.space_group_name_H-M   'P 1'
#
loop_
_entity.id
_entity.type
_entity.pdbx_description
1 polymer ?
#
loop_
_entity_poly.entity_id
_entity_poly.type
_entity_poly.pdbx_seq_one_letter_code
_entity_poly.pdbx_strand_id
1 'polypeptide(L)'
;MGIHSNAGAIVFAVIYGFASGTVVALMPPVLALLCPDMAVVGTWMGMSFVFAGLGILIGNPIAGALLDLEHAVFWKGQLFAAVMVGAGMACFMALRLWKWKDGAGWKL
;
A
#
# COMPACT_ATOMS: atom_id res chain seq x y z
N MET A 1 -1.87 12.86 -18.57
CA MET A 1 -3.19 12.20 -18.65
C MET A 1 -4.16 13.02 -17.80
N GLY A 2 -4.77 14.03 -18.41
CA GLY A 2 -5.51 15.07 -17.70
C GLY A 2 -7.02 14.84 -17.84
N ILE A 3 -7.71 14.85 -16.71
CA ILE A 3 -9.13 15.14 -16.68
C ILE A 3 -9.26 16.64 -16.95
N HIS A 4 -9.74 17.00 -18.15
CA HIS A 4 -9.93 18.39 -18.54
C HIS A 4 -11.32 18.94 -18.16
N SER A 5 -12.13 18.15 -17.43
CA SER A 5 -13.50 18.49 -17.06
C SER A 5 -13.73 18.21 -15.57
N ASN A 6 -14.38 19.16 -14.88
CA ASN A 6 -14.70 19.07 -13.45
C ASN A 6 -15.47 17.78 -13.11
N ALA A 7 -16.32 17.31 -14.03
CA ALA A 7 -17.08 16.06 -13.87
C ALA A 7 -16.17 14.82 -13.83
N GLY A 8 -15.13 14.77 -14.67
CA GLY A 8 -14.18 13.65 -14.65
C GLY A 8 -13.37 13.60 -13.36
N ALA A 9 -13.12 14.74 -12.72
CA ALA A 9 -12.30 14.82 -11.50
C ALA A 9 -13.09 14.26 -10.32
N ILE A 10 -14.39 14.56 -10.28
CA ILE A 10 -15.32 14.03 -9.29
C ILE A 10 -15.42 12.51 -9.43
N VAL A 11 -15.64 12.00 -10.64
CA VAL A 11 -15.74 10.54 -10.87
C VAL A 11 -14.44 9.83 -10.48
N PHE A 12 -13.29 10.37 -10.87
CA PHE A 12 -12.00 9.83 -10.48
C PHE A 12 -11.80 9.85 -8.96
N ALA A 13 -12.15 10.95 -8.29
CA ALA A 13 -12.04 11.08 -6.84
C ALA A 13 -12.92 10.07 -6.11
N VAL A 14 -14.14 9.82 -6.59
CA VAL A 14 -15.07 8.83 -6.01
C VAL A 14 -14.52 7.42 -6.15
N ILE A 15 -14.06 7.03 -7.36
CA ILE A 15 -13.51 5.68 -7.60
C ILE A 15 -12.22 5.48 -6.81
N TYR A 16 -11.33 6.47 -6.83
CA TYR A 16 -10.06 6.44 -6.11
C TYR A 16 -10.30 6.41 -4.59
N GLY A 17 -11.24 7.20 -4.09
CA GLY A 17 -11.61 7.24 -2.68
C GLY A 17 -12.23 5.93 -2.20
N PHE A 18 -13.10 5.32 -3.00
CA PHE A 18 -13.67 4.01 -2.70
C PHE A 18 -12.58 2.92 -2.66
N ALA A 19 -11.70 2.88 -3.68
CA ALA A 19 -10.64 1.89 -3.75
C ALA A 19 -9.61 2.04 -2.61
N SER A 20 -9.10 3.27 -2.39
CA SER A 20 -8.13 3.57 -1.34
C SER A 20 -8.71 3.35 0.07
N GLY A 21 -9.96 3.79 0.30
CA GLY A 21 -10.65 3.61 1.58
C GLY A 21 -10.88 2.14 1.93
N THR A 22 -11.20 1.30 0.95
CA THR A 22 -11.38 -0.14 1.16
C THR A 22 -10.08 -0.81 1.61
N VAL A 23 -8.93 -0.42 1.02
CA VAL A 23 -7.62 -0.96 1.40
C VAL A 23 -7.26 -0.60 2.84
N VAL A 24 -7.46 0.65 3.25
CA VAL A 24 -7.14 1.10 4.61
C VAL A 24 -8.08 0.47 5.64
N ALA A 25 -9.37 0.31 5.31
CA ALA A 25 -10.35 -0.33 6.18
C ALA A 25 -10.11 -1.83 6.39
N LEU A 26 -9.55 -2.52 5.38
CA LEU A 26 -9.23 -3.95 5.49
C LEU A 26 -7.97 -4.25 6.30
N MET A 27 -7.05 -3.29 6.43
CA MET A 27 -5.77 -3.51 7.11
C MET A 27 -5.93 -3.96 8.57
N PRO A 28 -6.71 -3.29 9.43
CA PRO A 28 -6.91 -3.75 10.81
C PRO A 28 -7.57 -5.14 10.95
N PRO A 29 -8.67 -5.49 10.26
CA PRO A 29 -9.27 -6.82 10.39
C PRO A 29 -8.37 -7.94 9.85
N VAL A 30 -7.58 -7.70 8.79
CA VAL A 30 -6.62 -8.69 8.28
C VAL A 30 -5.50 -8.94 9.30
N LEU A 31 -4.99 -7.89 9.94
CA LEU A 31 -3.99 -8.03 11.01
C LEU A 31 -4.56 -8.72 12.25
N ALA A 32 -5.82 -8.44 12.60
CA ALA A 32 -6.50 -9.11 13.70
C ALA A 32 -6.70 -10.61 13.42
N LEU A 33 -7.02 -11.00 12.18
CA LEU A 33 -7.12 -12.41 11.75
C LEU A 33 -5.76 -13.13 11.75
N LEU A 34 -4.67 -12.41 11.45
CA LEU A 34 -3.33 -13.00 11.43
C LEU A 34 -2.71 -13.14 12.84
N CYS A 35 -3.27 -12.43 13.83
CA CYS A 35 -2.79 -12.51 15.20
C CYS A 35 -3.23 -13.84 15.85
N PRO A 36 -2.29 -14.63 16.39
CA PRO A 36 -2.62 -15.88 17.08
C PRO A 36 -3.29 -15.67 18.44
N ASP A 37 -3.21 -14.46 19.01
CA ASP A 37 -3.76 -14.13 20.33
C ASP A 37 -4.30 -12.70 20.36
N MET A 38 -5.59 -12.54 20.72
CA MET A 38 -6.28 -11.24 20.68
C MET A 38 -5.72 -10.23 21.69
N ALA A 39 -4.98 -10.69 22.70
CA ALA A 39 -4.35 -9.84 23.71
C ALA A 39 -3.17 -9.01 23.19
N VAL A 40 -2.52 -9.42 22.08
CA VAL A 40 -1.33 -8.74 21.50
C VAL A 40 -1.59 -8.09 20.15
N VAL A 41 -2.85 -8.04 19.70
CA VAL A 41 -3.26 -7.42 18.42
C VAL A 41 -2.81 -5.96 18.34
N GLY A 42 -2.91 -5.20 19.43
CA GLY A 42 -2.46 -3.81 19.49
C GLY A 42 -0.97 -3.66 19.22
N THR A 43 -0.13 -4.56 19.73
CA THR A 43 1.32 -4.53 19.51
C THR A 43 1.69 -4.92 18.08
N TRP A 44 1.00 -5.90 17.48
CA TRP A 44 1.16 -6.28 16.08
C TRP A 44 0.74 -5.18 15.11
N MET A 45 -0.42 -4.56 15.37
CA MET A 45 -0.87 -3.39 14.63
C MET A 45 0.16 -2.25 14.77
N GLY A 46 0.63 -1.96 15.98
CA GLY A 46 1.66 -0.96 16.22
C GLY A 46 2.96 -1.21 15.45
N MET A 47 3.48 -2.44 15.48
CA MET A 47 4.66 -2.82 14.70
C MET A 47 4.44 -2.59 13.20
N SER A 48 3.29 -2.99 12.65
CA SER A 48 2.97 -2.76 11.23
C SER A 48 2.87 -1.27 10.87
N PHE A 49 2.27 -0.46 11.73
CA PHE A 49 2.13 0.98 11.52
C PHE A 49 3.47 1.72 11.59
N VAL A 50 4.42 1.27 12.42
CA VAL A 50 5.78 1.85 12.45
C VAL A 50 6.48 1.65 11.11
N PHE A 51 6.44 0.44 10.54
CA PHE A 51 7.00 0.19 9.20
C PHE A 51 6.29 0.98 8.11
N ALA A 52 4.95 1.06 8.17
CA ALA A 52 4.18 1.88 7.23
C ALA A 52 4.54 3.38 7.33
N GLY A 53 4.70 3.90 8.55
CA GLY A 53 5.10 5.27 8.82
C GLY A 53 6.50 5.60 8.31
N LEU A 54 7.48 4.70 8.50
CA LEU A 54 8.82 4.85 7.94
C LEU A 54 8.80 4.86 6.40
N GLY A 55 7.97 4.01 5.80
CA GLY A 55 7.77 3.99 4.34
C GLY A 55 7.23 5.31 3.81
N ILE A 56 6.26 5.93 4.50
CA ILE A 56 5.71 7.24 4.12
C ILE A 56 6.74 8.36 4.34
N LEU A 57 7.49 8.31 5.44
CA LEU A 57 8.51 9.31 5.76
C LEU A 57 9.67 9.31 4.75
N ILE A 58 10.07 8.14 4.25
CA ILE A 58 11.11 7.99 3.22
C ILE A 58 10.53 8.23 1.81
N GLY A 59 9.29 7.79 1.57
CA GLY A 59 8.63 7.91 0.27
C GLY A 59 8.30 9.35 -0.12
N ASN A 60 7.85 10.18 0.82
CA ASN A 60 7.51 11.59 0.57
C ASN A 60 8.68 12.45 0.03
N PRO A 61 9.89 12.45 0.63
CA PRO A 61 11.01 13.21 0.10
C PRO A 61 11.52 12.65 -1.23
N ILE A 62 11.48 11.33 -1.44
CA ILE A 62 11.84 10.71 -2.72
C ILE A 62 10.83 11.13 -3.81
N ALA A 63 9.54 11.01 -3.53
CA ALA A 63 8.49 11.48 -4.44
C ALA A 63 8.64 12.98 -4.75
N GLY A 64 8.93 13.81 -3.73
CA GLY A 64 9.18 15.24 -3.89
C GLY A 64 10.41 15.56 -4.75
N ALA A 65 11.49 14.79 -4.63
CA ALA A 65 12.69 14.96 -5.44
C ALA A 65 12.54 14.46 -6.88
N LEU A 66 11.66 13.48 -7.12
CA LEU A 66 11.36 12.98 -8.47
C LEU A 66 10.29 13.80 -9.20
N LEU A 67 9.52 14.62 -8.48
CA LEU A 67 8.52 15.51 -9.04
C LEU A 67 9.19 16.77 -9.59
N ASP A 68 9.53 16.73 -10.87
CA ASP A 68 10.00 17.89 -11.60
C ASP A 68 8.80 18.71 -12.11
N LEU A 69 8.42 19.72 -11.32
CA LEU A 69 7.32 20.65 -11.60
C LEU A 69 7.62 21.56 -12.79
N GLU A 70 8.90 21.80 -13.10
CA GLU A 70 9.33 22.71 -14.17
C GLU A 70 9.13 22.09 -15.57
N HIS A 71 9.29 20.77 -15.70
CA HIS A 71 9.15 20.04 -16.96
C HIS A 71 7.86 19.22 -17.07
N ALA A 72 6.97 19.27 -16.08
CA ALA A 72 5.73 18.47 -16.01
C ALA A 72 5.96 16.95 -16.19
N VAL A 73 7.11 16.43 -15.75
CA VAL A 73 7.49 15.01 -15.92
C VAL A 73 7.02 14.20 -14.72
N PHE A 74 5.74 13.86 -14.69
CA PHE A 74 5.12 13.07 -13.61
C PHE A 74 5.40 11.56 -13.69
N TRP A 75 5.89 11.08 -14.83
CA TRP A 75 6.10 9.66 -15.08
C TRP A 75 7.13 9.03 -14.13
N LYS A 76 8.15 9.80 -13.71
CA LYS A 76 9.20 9.34 -12.80
C LYS A 76 8.65 8.98 -11.41
N GLY A 77 7.81 9.85 -10.85
CA GLY A 77 7.15 9.58 -9.55
C GLY A 77 6.17 8.41 -9.62
N GLN A 78 5.43 8.27 -10.72
CA GLN A 78 4.51 7.17 -10.93
C GLN A 78 5.24 5.82 -11.06
N LEU A 79 6.40 5.79 -11.74
CA LEU A 79 7.22 4.59 -11.87
C LEU A 79 7.81 4.16 -10.52
N PHE A 80 8.29 5.12 -9.72
CA PHE A 80 8.77 4.84 -8.38
C PHE A 80 7.69 4.23 -7.48
N ALA A 81 6.48 4.79 -7.50
CA ALA A 81 5.33 4.24 -6.78
C ALA A 81 4.97 2.82 -7.27
N ALA A 82 4.95 2.60 -8.58
CA ALA A 82 4.66 1.29 -9.16
C ALA A 82 5.71 0.23 -8.78
N VAL A 83 7.00 0.59 -8.78
CA VAL A 83 8.09 -0.31 -8.39
C VAL A 83 8.02 -0.65 -6.90
N MET A 84 7.72 0.32 -6.03
CA MET A 84 7.59 0.07 -4.58
C MET A 84 6.39 -0.84 -4.27
N VAL A 85 5.24 -0.60 -4.89
CA VAL A 85 4.06 -1.47 -4.75
C VAL A 85 4.34 -2.86 -5.32
N GLY A 86 4.99 -2.94 -6.47
CA GLY A 86 5.40 -4.20 -7.10
C GLY A 86 6.39 -5.00 -6.25
N ALA A 87 7.37 -4.33 -5.64
CA ALA A 87 8.33 -4.95 -4.73
C ALA A 87 7.64 -5.48 -3.46
N GLY A 88 6.71 -4.71 -2.89
CA GLY A 88 5.89 -5.15 -1.77
C GLY A 88 5.04 -6.38 -2.11
N MET A 89 4.40 -6.37 -3.29
CA MET A 89 3.61 -7.50 -3.79
C MET A 89 4.48 -8.73 -4.05
N ALA A 90 5.67 -8.57 -4.65
CA ALA A 90 6.60 -9.66 -4.89
C ALA A 90 7.11 -10.28 -3.58
N CYS A 91 7.41 -9.45 -2.58
CA CYS A 91 7.80 -9.91 -1.24
C CYS A 91 6.68 -10.72 -0.58
N PHE A 92 5.44 -10.20 -0.59
CA PHE A 92 4.26 -10.93 -0.08
C PHE A 92 4.01 -12.24 -0.84
N MET A 93 4.14 -12.24 -2.16
CA MET A 93 4.01 -13.46 -2.97
C MET A 93 5.11 -14.47 -2.64
N ALA A 94 6.37 -14.04 -2.50
CA ALA A 94 7.47 -14.91 -2.12
C ALA A 94 7.26 -15.54 -0.74
N LEU A 95 6.83 -14.75 0.26
CA LEU A 95 6.46 -15.24 1.59
C LEU A 95 5.29 -16.23 1.52
N ARG A 96 4.28 -15.97 0.68
CA ARG A 96 3.14 -16.86 0.49
C ARG A 96 3.54 -18.17 -0.18
N LEU A 97 4.43 -18.12 -1.18
CA LEU A 97 4.97 -19.31 -1.85
C LEU A 97 5.88 -20.13 -0.93
N TRP A 98 6.66 -19.48 -0.06
CA TRP A 98 7.44 -20.15 0.98
C TRP A 98 6.54 -20.83 2.00
N LYS A 99 5.52 -20.13 2.53
CA LYS A 99 4.52 -20.73 3.44
C LYS A 99 3.74 -21.88 2.77
N TRP A 100 3.49 -21.78 1.47
CA TRP A 100 2.84 -22.84 0.69
C TRP A 100 3.74 -24.08 0.56
N LYS A 101 5.05 -23.86 0.39
CA LYS A 101 6.06 -24.93 0.32
C LYS A 101 6.29 -25.61 1.68
N ASP A 102 6.10 -24.91 2.80
CA ASP A 102 6.18 -25.46 4.15
C ASP A 102 4.93 -26.26 4.59
N GLY A 103 3.98 -26.53 3.69
CA GLY A 103 2.86 -27.45 3.98
C GLY A 103 1.83 -26.91 4.98
N ALA A 104 1.88 -25.62 5.32
CA ALA A 104 0.84 -24.95 6.11
C ALA A 104 -0.40 -24.71 5.24
N GLY A 105 -1.07 -25.80 4.88
CA GLY A 105 -2.38 -25.79 4.27
C GLY A 105 -3.37 -25.03 5.16
N TRP A 106 -4.09 -24.11 4.52
CA TRP A 106 -5.39 -23.58 4.91
C TRP A 106 -5.71 -23.63 6.41
N LYS A 107 -5.14 -22.71 7.17
CA LYS A 107 -5.79 -22.26 8.42
C LYS A 107 -6.11 -20.78 8.26
N LEU A 108 -7.22 -20.56 7.54
CA LEU A 108 -8.15 -19.48 7.85
C LEU A 108 -8.84 -19.84 9.18
#